data_AF-A0AAW2VK33-F1
#
_entry.id   AF-A0AAW2VK33-F1
#
_cell.length_a   1.000
_cell.length_b   1.000
_cell.length_c   1.000
_cell.angle_alpha   90.00
_cell.angle_beta   90.00
_cell.angle_gamma   90.00
#
_symmetry.space_group_name_H-M   'P 1'
#
loop_
_entity.id
_entity.type
_entity.pdbx_description
1 polymer ?
#
loop_
_entity_poly.entity_id
_entity_poly.type
_entity_poly.pdbx_seq_one_letter_code
_entity_poly.pdbx_strand_id
1 'polypeptide(L)'
;MWLRLDECEEVVRADWNGASGGSTNSILQQKIRHCRVAATKTRTTAIHAELEELREREELLWKQHGKTQWLKERDRNTVYFHHRASSRPSSHVINENLSTVAPMVSPEKNAMLLLPFTPDEVKRALHQMYPYKSPGPDGMPPIFYQRFWSIIGTDVVACVLEFLHSHKAPQSFNSHLVLIPKCDKPEVVSHFRHISLCNVIYKIASKIIANRLKPLIPAIISETQSAFVPGQLITDNVLIAYVINHFLVVFSRMIQHEEARCALQGVAVSRTGPGKNIEQTSRDELGHILGVTVVDKYEKYLGLPTVIGRTKRAVFDHIKSRVWNKMQHWSTKLLSQAGRTVLLKAVIQAIPAYVMSIFRILDTLLGKLRA
;
A
#
# COMPACT_ATOMS: atom_id res chain seq x y z
N MET A 1 -10.95 8.91 -23.67
CA MET A 1 -9.53 8.67 -23.34
C MET A 1 -8.77 8.70 -24.65
N TRP A 2 -8.00 9.76 -24.90
CA TRP A 2 -7.38 10.07 -26.20
C TRP A 2 -6.48 8.95 -26.75
N LEU A 3 -5.91 8.11 -25.87
CA LEU A 3 -5.13 6.91 -26.19
C LEU A 3 -5.87 5.82 -27.01
N ARG A 4 -7.13 6.06 -27.39
CA ARG A 4 -7.96 5.14 -28.19
C ARG A 4 -8.19 5.62 -29.63
N LEU A 5 -7.71 6.81 -30.00
CA LEU A 5 -7.84 7.33 -31.36
C LEU A 5 -6.71 6.77 -32.22
N ASP A 6 -7.03 6.26 -33.40
CA ASP A 6 -6.04 5.67 -34.31
C ASP A 6 -5.00 6.70 -34.79
N GLU A 7 -5.41 7.97 -34.92
CA GLU A 7 -4.55 9.14 -35.20
C GLU A 7 -3.40 9.33 -34.19
N CYS A 8 -3.52 8.79 -32.97
CA CYS A 8 -2.48 8.91 -31.95
C CYS A 8 -1.28 8.01 -32.23
N GLU A 9 -1.45 6.89 -32.94
CA GLU A 9 -0.32 6.00 -33.25
C GLU A 9 0.65 6.67 -34.23
N GLU A 10 0.12 7.41 -35.21
CA GLU A 10 0.92 8.14 -36.19
C GLU A 10 1.73 9.26 -35.54
N VAL A 11 1.11 10.03 -34.63
CA VAL A 11 1.78 11.09 -33.86
C VAL A 11 2.91 10.52 -33.01
N VAL A 12 2.64 9.42 -32.28
CA VAL A 12 3.67 8.78 -31.46
C VAL A 12 4.79 8.24 -32.34
N ARG A 13 4.49 7.60 -33.48
CA ARG A 13 5.49 7.05 -34.40
C ARG A 13 6.35 8.15 -35.05
N ALA A 14 5.75 9.27 -35.44
CA ALA A 14 6.46 10.40 -36.04
C ALA A 14 7.44 11.06 -35.04
N ASP A 15 6.98 11.31 -33.81
CA ASP A 15 7.78 12.01 -32.82
C ASP A 15 8.83 11.12 -32.13
N TRP A 16 8.57 9.81 -32.01
CA TRP A 16 9.48 8.88 -31.31
C TRP A 16 10.81 8.69 -32.05
N ASN A 17 10.83 8.87 -33.37
CA ASN A 17 12.00 8.68 -34.22
C ASN A 17 12.86 9.96 -34.38
N GLY A 18 12.41 11.12 -33.90
CA GLY A 18 13.08 12.40 -34.13
C GLY A 18 14.15 12.80 -33.10
N ALA A 19 14.33 12.04 -32.01
CA ALA A 19 15.27 12.40 -30.94
C ALA A 19 16.58 11.61 -31.04
N SER A 20 17.71 12.33 -31.17
CA SER A 20 19.06 11.77 -31.23
C SER A 20 20.03 12.54 -30.32
N GLY A 21 20.83 11.80 -29.52
CA GLY A 21 21.88 12.32 -28.64
C GLY A 21 21.58 12.21 -27.13
N GLY A 22 22.50 11.61 -26.36
CA GLY A 22 22.42 11.48 -24.89
C GLY A 22 22.52 10.04 -24.37
N SER A 23 22.40 9.84 -23.04
CA SER A 23 22.26 8.50 -22.43
C SER A 23 20.89 7.89 -22.75
N THR A 24 20.77 6.55 -22.76
CA THR A 24 19.53 5.82 -23.09
C THR A 24 18.31 6.36 -22.36
N ASN A 25 18.46 6.65 -21.06
CA ASN A 25 17.39 7.18 -20.24
C ASN A 25 17.02 8.63 -20.62
N SER A 26 18.01 9.49 -20.87
CA SER A 26 17.76 10.89 -21.26
C SER A 26 17.00 10.98 -22.59
N ILE A 27 17.36 10.12 -23.55
CA ILE A 27 16.67 10.00 -24.84
C ILE A 27 15.23 9.54 -24.63
N LEU A 28 15.03 8.49 -23.83
CA LEU A 28 13.69 7.97 -23.53
C LEU A 28 12.80 9.03 -22.86
N GLN A 29 13.32 9.78 -21.90
CA GLN A 29 12.58 10.87 -21.24
C GLN A 29 12.25 12.01 -22.20
N GLN A 30 13.15 12.36 -23.11
CA GLN A 30 12.91 13.38 -24.13
C GLN A 30 11.81 12.95 -25.10
N LYS A 31 11.86 11.70 -25.58
CA LYS A 31 10.82 11.11 -26.44
C LYS A 31 9.45 11.09 -25.73
N ILE A 32 9.40 10.63 -24.47
CA ILE A 32 8.16 10.64 -23.66
C ILE A 32 7.60 12.06 -23.52
N ARG A 33 8.47 13.04 -23.26
CA ARG A 33 8.07 14.45 -23.12
C ARG A 33 7.52 15.01 -24.44
N HIS A 34 8.14 14.72 -25.57
CA HIS A 34 7.70 15.18 -26.89
C HIS A 34 6.35 14.59 -27.26
N CYS A 35 6.18 13.26 -27.13
CA CYS A 35 4.89 12.61 -27.36
C CYS A 35 3.79 13.15 -26.44
N ARG A 36 4.11 13.53 -25.20
CA ARG A 36 3.15 14.20 -24.30
C ARG A 36 2.67 15.52 -24.88
N VAL A 37 3.59 16.36 -25.37
CA VAL A 37 3.28 17.69 -25.90
C VAL A 37 2.45 17.57 -27.19
N ALA A 38 2.84 16.68 -28.10
CA ALA A 38 2.11 16.45 -29.34
C ALA A 38 0.71 15.86 -29.09
N ALA A 39 0.57 14.90 -28.18
CA ALA A 39 -0.72 14.39 -27.74
C ALA A 39 -1.63 15.47 -27.12
N THR A 40 -1.04 16.50 -26.52
CA THR A 40 -1.80 17.65 -25.98
C THR A 40 -2.26 18.60 -27.10
N LYS A 41 -1.55 18.63 -28.24
CA LYS A 41 -1.83 19.49 -29.41
C LYS A 41 -2.90 18.89 -30.35
N THR A 42 -2.99 17.57 -30.48
CA THR A 42 -4.08 16.89 -31.22
C THR A 42 -5.43 16.97 -30.48
N ARG A 43 -5.40 17.31 -29.18
CA ARG A 43 -6.56 17.43 -28.29
C ARG A 43 -7.47 18.64 -28.62
N THR A 44 -7.08 19.59 -29.49
CA THR A 44 -7.61 20.97 -29.37
C THR A 44 -8.71 21.45 -30.33
N THR A 45 -9.26 20.71 -31.29
CA THR A 45 -10.02 21.41 -32.37
C THR A 45 -11.55 21.26 -32.50
N ALA A 46 -12.29 20.54 -31.66
CA ALA A 46 -13.76 20.74 -31.64
C ALA A 46 -14.48 20.19 -30.40
N ILE A 47 -14.19 18.97 -29.97
CA ILE A 47 -14.96 18.27 -28.91
C ILE A 47 -14.48 18.64 -27.50
N HIS A 48 -13.30 19.27 -27.39
CA HIS A 48 -12.68 19.58 -26.12
C HIS A 48 -13.20 20.85 -25.43
N ALA A 49 -13.81 21.81 -26.14
CA ALA A 49 -14.29 23.03 -25.50
C ALA A 49 -15.44 22.75 -24.51
N GLU A 50 -16.42 21.96 -24.92
CA GLU A 50 -17.59 21.62 -24.09
C GLU A 50 -17.24 20.66 -22.93
N LEU A 51 -16.32 19.73 -23.18
CA LEU A 51 -15.85 18.78 -22.17
C LEU A 51 -14.86 19.42 -21.18
N GLU A 52 -14.09 20.42 -21.61
CA GLU A 52 -13.22 21.20 -20.75
C GLU A 52 -14.02 22.22 -19.93
N GLU A 53 -15.12 22.79 -20.44
CA GLU A 53 -16.04 23.61 -19.64
C GLU A 53 -16.69 22.79 -18.51
N LEU A 54 -17.13 21.56 -18.80
CA LEU A 54 -17.69 20.65 -17.79
C LEU A 54 -16.62 20.17 -16.80
N ARG A 55 -15.40 19.90 -17.27
CA ARG A 55 -14.27 19.56 -16.40
C ARG A 55 -13.79 20.74 -15.59
N GLU A 56 -13.80 21.95 -16.11
CA GLU A 56 -13.46 23.16 -15.36
C GLU A 56 -14.49 23.42 -14.29
N ARG A 57 -15.78 23.18 -14.53
CA ARG A 57 -16.83 23.22 -13.49
C ARG A 57 -16.63 22.14 -12.43
N GLU A 58 -16.33 20.90 -12.84
CA GLU A 58 -16.03 19.81 -11.91
C GLU A 58 -14.74 20.09 -11.11
N GLU A 59 -13.69 20.59 -11.77
CA GLU A 59 -12.41 20.93 -11.18
C GLU A 59 -12.52 22.20 -10.32
N LEU A 60 -13.42 23.13 -10.62
CA LEU A 60 -13.76 24.29 -9.77
C LEU A 60 -14.51 23.83 -8.52
N LEU A 61 -15.46 22.90 -8.66
CA LEU A 61 -16.12 22.24 -7.53
C LEU A 61 -15.12 21.46 -6.65
N TRP A 62 -14.19 20.71 -7.25
CA TRP A 62 -13.11 20.04 -6.54
C TRP A 62 -12.02 20.99 -6.02
N LYS A 63 -11.85 22.19 -6.60
CA LYS A 63 -10.99 23.28 -6.09
C LYS A 63 -11.63 24.05 -4.95
N GLN A 64 -12.96 24.11 -4.89
CA GLN A 64 -13.70 24.67 -3.77
C GLN A 64 -13.82 23.67 -2.61
N HIS A 65 -13.93 22.37 -2.91
CA HIS A 65 -14.01 21.30 -1.91
C HIS A 65 -12.65 20.75 -1.46
N GLY A 66 -11.66 20.74 -2.34
CA GLY A 66 -10.28 20.35 -2.05
C GLY A 66 -9.45 21.61 -1.85
N LYS A 67 -8.61 21.65 -0.82
CA LYS A 67 -7.61 22.68 -0.59
C LYS A 67 -6.54 22.68 -1.72
N THR A 68 -6.93 22.99 -2.95
CA THR A 68 -6.17 22.71 -4.19
C THR A 68 -4.97 23.63 -4.40
N GLN A 69 -4.84 24.68 -3.58
CA GLN A 69 -3.59 25.46 -3.50
C GLN A 69 -2.38 24.57 -3.15
N TRP A 70 -2.61 23.50 -2.38
CA TRP A 70 -1.58 22.54 -1.97
C TRP A 70 -1.02 21.66 -3.13
N LEU A 71 -1.75 21.50 -4.24
CA LEU A 71 -1.34 20.69 -5.40
C LEU A 71 -0.63 21.53 -6.48
N LYS A 72 -0.98 22.82 -6.61
CA LYS A 72 -0.38 23.76 -7.56
C LYS A 72 0.95 24.33 -7.05
N GLU A 73 1.06 24.54 -5.74
CA GLU A 73 2.33 24.81 -5.09
C GLU A 73 3.04 23.47 -4.90
N ARG A 74 3.96 23.13 -5.82
CA ARG A 74 4.87 21.97 -5.66
C ARG A 74 5.27 21.85 -4.19
N ASP A 75 5.09 20.67 -3.61
CA ASP A 75 5.43 20.41 -2.22
C ASP A 75 6.90 20.76 -1.97
N ARG A 76 7.16 21.98 -1.48
CA ARG A 76 8.51 22.47 -1.12
C ARG A 76 9.17 21.55 -0.11
N ASN A 77 8.40 20.68 0.56
CA ASN A 77 8.87 19.70 1.53
C ASN A 77 9.15 18.32 0.91
N THR A 78 8.98 18.09 -0.40
CA THR A 78 9.33 16.80 -1.01
C THR A 78 10.80 16.47 -0.78
N VAL A 79 11.69 17.47 -0.84
CA VAL A 79 13.11 17.33 -0.47
C VAL A 79 13.27 16.95 1.00
N TYR A 80 12.55 17.61 1.91
CA TYR A 80 12.58 17.28 3.35
C TYR A 80 12.12 15.85 3.61
N PHE A 81 11.03 15.39 2.98
CA PHE A 81 10.51 14.04 3.14
C PHE A 81 11.40 12.98 2.51
N HIS A 82 12.00 13.26 1.34
CA HIS A 82 13.02 12.39 0.76
C HIS A 82 14.23 12.30 1.68
N HIS A 83 14.72 13.42 2.19
CA HIS A 83 15.82 13.44 3.14
C HIS A 83 15.46 12.62 4.38
N ARG A 84 14.31 12.86 5.03
CA ARG A 84 13.89 12.11 6.22
C ARG A 84 13.66 10.62 5.97
N ALA A 85 13.23 10.22 4.77
CA ALA A 85 13.13 8.81 4.39
C ALA A 85 14.51 8.17 4.16
N SER A 86 15.45 8.92 3.57
CA SER A 86 16.85 8.52 3.36
C SER A 86 17.71 8.60 4.62
N SER A 87 17.32 9.40 5.62
CA SER A 87 17.96 9.51 6.95
C SER A 87 17.56 8.37 7.90
N ARG A 88 16.87 7.32 7.42
CA ARG A 88 16.73 6.11 8.24
C ARG A 88 18.13 5.63 8.63
N PRO A 89 18.35 5.22 9.90
CA PRO A 89 19.65 4.74 10.33
C PRO A 89 20.16 3.72 9.32
N SER A 90 21.38 3.97 8.82
CA SER A 90 22.09 3.05 7.95
C SER A 90 22.06 1.66 8.58
N SER A 91 21.99 0.64 7.73
CA SER A 91 21.88 -0.80 8.01
C SER A 91 22.95 -1.40 8.94
N HIS A 92 23.76 -0.58 9.61
CA HIS A 92 24.78 -1.00 10.57
C HIS A 92 24.24 -1.82 11.74
N VAL A 93 22.97 -1.69 12.11
CA VAL A 93 22.35 -2.45 13.21
C VAL A 93 22.12 -3.92 12.86
N ILE A 94 21.98 -4.27 11.57
CA ILE A 94 21.59 -5.63 11.16
C ILE A 94 22.82 -6.57 11.06
N ASN A 95 24.03 -6.00 10.98
CA ASN A 95 25.23 -6.79 10.70
C ASN A 95 25.79 -7.51 11.95
N GLU A 96 25.33 -7.16 13.15
CA GLU A 96 25.95 -7.67 14.38
C GLU A 96 25.63 -9.13 14.71
N ASN A 97 24.66 -9.81 14.08
CA ASN A 97 24.37 -11.22 14.40
C ASN A 97 23.75 -12.04 13.25
N LEU A 98 24.17 -11.83 11.99
CA LEU A 98 23.72 -12.69 10.87
C LEU A 98 24.13 -14.17 11.04
N SER A 99 25.14 -14.45 11.88
CA SER A 99 25.54 -15.82 12.25
C SER A 99 24.44 -16.61 12.96
N THR A 100 23.48 -15.93 13.59
CA THR A 100 22.36 -16.57 14.31
C THR A 100 21.18 -16.92 13.39
N VAL A 101 21.15 -16.37 12.17
CA VAL A 101 20.07 -16.60 11.21
C VAL A 101 20.43 -17.76 10.30
N ALA A 102 19.65 -18.84 10.37
CA ALA A 102 19.87 -19.99 9.51
C ALA A 102 19.65 -19.61 8.02
N PRO A 103 20.58 -19.98 7.12
CA PRO A 103 20.41 -19.73 5.69
C PRO A 103 19.26 -20.56 5.14
N MET A 104 18.17 -19.91 4.71
CA MET A 104 16.96 -20.57 4.17
C MET A 104 16.96 -20.69 2.64
N VAL A 105 17.82 -19.94 1.96
CA VAL A 105 17.90 -19.92 0.48
C VAL A 105 18.96 -20.93 0.05
N SER A 106 18.55 -22.00 -0.64
CA SER A 106 19.48 -22.99 -1.17
C SER A 106 20.37 -22.40 -2.27
N PRO A 107 21.57 -22.96 -2.51
CA PRO A 107 22.48 -22.50 -3.56
C PRO A 107 21.81 -22.43 -4.94
N GLU A 108 20.93 -23.37 -5.27
CA GLU A 108 20.21 -23.43 -6.54
C GLU A 108 19.20 -22.28 -6.67
N LYS A 109 18.45 -21.99 -5.60
CA LYS A 109 17.53 -20.84 -5.54
C LYS A 109 18.30 -19.52 -5.66
N ASN A 110 19.46 -19.43 -5.03
CA ASN A 110 20.32 -18.26 -5.13
C ASN A 110 20.87 -18.07 -6.56
N ALA A 111 21.33 -19.14 -7.20
CA ALA A 111 21.77 -19.11 -8.60
C ALA A 111 20.65 -18.62 -9.54
N MET A 112 19.40 -19.04 -9.30
CA MET A 112 18.25 -18.55 -10.05
C MET A 112 17.99 -17.05 -9.88
N LEU A 113 18.17 -16.49 -8.68
CA LEU A 113 18.00 -15.06 -8.44
C LEU A 113 19.06 -14.21 -9.15
N LEU A 114 20.27 -14.76 -9.31
CA LEU A 114 21.44 -14.10 -9.91
C LEU A 114 21.46 -14.17 -11.45
N LEU A 115 20.53 -14.88 -12.08
CA LEU A 115 20.43 -14.92 -13.55
C LEU A 115 20.30 -13.50 -14.14
N PRO A 116 20.82 -13.23 -15.35
CA PRO A 116 20.65 -11.92 -15.99
C PRO A 116 19.16 -11.62 -16.25
N PHE A 117 18.80 -10.34 -16.25
CA PHE A 117 17.42 -9.91 -16.55
C PHE A 117 17.17 -9.96 -18.06
N THR A 118 15.99 -10.45 -18.44
CA THR A 118 15.63 -10.66 -19.85
C THR A 118 14.58 -9.64 -20.35
N PRO A 119 14.57 -9.29 -21.65
CA PRO A 119 13.52 -8.44 -22.25
C PRO A 119 12.10 -8.94 -22.02
N ASP A 120 11.90 -10.26 -22.00
CA ASP A 120 10.58 -10.85 -21.78
C ASP A 120 10.07 -10.62 -20.36
N GLU A 121 10.95 -10.57 -19.36
CA GLU A 121 10.58 -10.20 -17.99
C GLU A 121 10.05 -8.76 -17.94
N VAL A 122 10.66 -7.84 -18.70
CA VAL A 122 10.22 -6.44 -18.80
C VAL A 122 8.81 -6.36 -19.38
N LYS A 123 8.58 -7.03 -20.53
CA LYS A 123 7.28 -7.04 -21.18
C LYS A 123 6.20 -7.67 -20.28
N ARG A 124 6.49 -8.84 -19.67
CA ARG A 124 5.57 -9.50 -18.73
C ARG A 124 5.25 -8.61 -17.54
N ALA A 125 6.25 -7.97 -16.94
CA ALA A 125 6.07 -7.09 -15.79
C ALA A 125 5.16 -5.90 -16.11
N LEU A 126 5.30 -5.30 -17.30
CA LEU A 126 4.43 -4.21 -17.77
C LEU A 126 2.97 -4.68 -17.96
N HIS A 127 2.74 -5.82 -18.61
CA HIS A 127 1.38 -6.32 -18.86
C HIS A 127 0.66 -6.81 -17.59
N GLN A 128 1.40 -7.18 -16.54
CA GLN A 128 0.83 -7.47 -15.22
C GLN A 128 0.37 -6.21 -14.46
N MET A 129 0.72 -5.01 -14.93
CA MET A 129 0.28 -3.77 -14.29
C MET A 129 -1.14 -3.41 -14.67
N TYR A 130 -1.91 -2.94 -13.70
CA TYR A 130 -3.21 -2.36 -13.98
C TYR A 130 -3.06 -1.11 -14.89
N PRO A 131 -3.78 -1.02 -16.02
CA PRO A 131 -3.49 -0.02 -17.06
C PRO A 131 -3.65 1.44 -16.62
N TYR A 132 -4.62 1.72 -15.75
CA TYR A 132 -5.03 3.07 -15.36
C TYR A 132 -4.49 3.51 -13.98
N LYS A 133 -3.33 2.98 -13.58
CA LYS A 133 -2.67 3.47 -12.35
C LYS A 133 -2.20 4.91 -12.52
N SER A 134 -2.15 5.64 -11.40
CA SER A 134 -1.65 7.00 -11.36
C SER A 134 -0.22 7.10 -11.95
N PRO A 135 0.02 8.05 -12.87
CA PRO A 135 1.33 8.24 -13.48
C PRO A 135 2.35 8.83 -12.49
N GLY A 136 3.63 8.78 -12.86
CA GLY A 136 4.68 9.49 -12.15
C GLY A 136 4.80 10.94 -12.62
N PRO A 137 5.93 11.62 -12.30
CA PRO A 137 6.25 12.96 -12.81
C PRO A 137 6.18 13.12 -14.34
N ASP A 138 6.42 12.05 -15.09
CA ASP A 138 6.33 12.03 -16.55
C ASP A 138 4.89 12.26 -17.07
N GLY A 139 3.89 11.92 -16.25
CA GLY A 139 2.47 11.99 -16.61
C GLY A 139 1.99 10.81 -17.44
N MET A 140 2.82 9.78 -17.66
CA MET A 140 2.46 8.63 -18.49
C MET A 140 1.99 7.43 -17.67
N PRO A 141 0.73 6.97 -17.82
CA PRO A 141 0.22 5.79 -17.14
C PRO A 141 0.66 4.47 -17.82
N PRO A 142 0.58 3.31 -17.14
CA PRO A 142 0.99 2.02 -17.72
C PRO A 142 0.33 1.67 -19.07
N ILE A 143 -0.93 2.06 -19.27
CA ILE A 143 -1.66 1.85 -20.52
C ILE A 143 -0.98 2.46 -21.75
N PHE A 144 -0.28 3.60 -21.60
CA PHE A 144 0.50 4.20 -22.69
C PHE A 144 1.57 3.22 -23.17
N TYR A 145 2.31 2.66 -22.22
CA TYR A 145 3.39 1.72 -22.51
C TYR A 145 2.88 0.38 -23.04
N GLN A 146 1.74 -0.09 -22.53
CA GLN A 146 1.11 -1.33 -22.99
C GLN A 146 0.58 -1.20 -24.43
N ARG A 147 0.01 -0.05 -24.78
CA ARG A 147 -0.58 0.20 -26.11
C ARG A 147 0.48 0.41 -27.18
N PHE A 148 1.51 1.20 -26.90
CA PHE A 148 2.53 1.58 -27.89
C PHE A 148 3.82 0.75 -27.77
N TRP A 149 3.73 -0.46 -27.21
CA TRP A 149 4.90 -1.32 -26.96
C TRP A 149 5.70 -1.62 -28.23
N SER A 150 5.05 -1.75 -29.38
CA SER A 150 5.71 -1.95 -30.68
C SER A 150 6.66 -0.81 -31.07
N ILE A 151 6.38 0.41 -30.61
CA ILE A 151 7.16 1.61 -30.93
C ILE A 151 8.21 1.85 -29.84
N ILE A 152 7.78 1.84 -28.57
CA ILE A 152 8.62 2.30 -27.45
C ILE A 152 9.37 1.16 -26.74
N GLY A 153 8.99 -0.09 -26.99
CA GLY A 153 9.39 -1.24 -26.18
C GLY A 153 10.90 -1.45 -26.15
N THR A 154 11.58 -1.25 -27.28
CA THR A 154 13.05 -1.40 -27.38
C THR A 154 13.79 -0.45 -26.44
N ASP A 155 13.41 0.83 -26.45
CA ASP A 155 14.03 1.86 -25.59
C ASP A 155 13.72 1.62 -24.10
N VAL A 156 12.49 1.18 -23.79
CA VAL A 156 12.08 0.86 -22.42
C VAL A 156 12.86 -0.34 -21.88
N VAL A 157 13.01 -1.40 -22.68
CA VAL A 157 13.81 -2.58 -22.31
C VAL A 157 15.26 -2.19 -22.05
N ALA A 158 15.88 -1.44 -22.97
CA ALA A 158 17.26 -0.99 -22.81
C ALA A 158 17.44 -0.20 -21.50
N CYS A 159 16.56 0.77 -21.24
CA CYS A 159 16.63 1.58 -20.02
C CYS A 159 16.42 0.76 -18.73
N VAL A 160 15.50 -0.21 -18.73
CA VAL A 160 15.23 -1.04 -17.53
C VAL A 160 16.39 -2.00 -17.26
N LEU A 161 16.95 -2.64 -18.29
CA LEU A 161 18.07 -3.55 -18.15
C LEU A 161 19.36 -2.80 -17.75
N GLU A 162 19.60 -1.62 -18.33
CA GLU A 162 20.71 -0.74 -17.93
C GLU A 162 20.59 -0.38 -16.44
N PHE A 163 19.40 -0.03 -15.95
CA PHE A 163 19.18 0.25 -14.53
C PHE A 163 19.45 -0.98 -13.63
N LEU A 164 18.96 -2.15 -14.02
CA LEU A 164 19.10 -3.37 -13.22
C LEU A 164 20.54 -3.89 -13.18
N HIS A 165 21.33 -3.70 -14.25
CA HIS A 165 22.71 -4.14 -14.33
C HIS A 165 23.73 -3.11 -13.83
N SER A 166 23.49 -1.81 -14.01
CA SER A 166 24.46 -0.76 -13.64
C SER A 166 24.52 -0.45 -12.14
N HIS A 167 23.61 -1.02 -11.35
CA HIS A 167 23.41 -0.72 -9.92
C HIS A 167 23.22 0.77 -9.58
N LYS A 168 23.04 1.64 -10.59
CA LYS A 168 22.86 3.08 -10.44
C LYS A 168 21.48 3.47 -10.93
N ALA A 169 20.69 4.06 -10.03
CA ALA A 169 19.40 4.61 -10.40
C ALA A 169 19.57 5.83 -11.33
N PRO A 170 18.95 5.84 -12.52
CA PRO A 170 18.87 7.02 -13.34
C PRO A 170 18.25 8.21 -12.59
N GLN A 171 18.80 9.40 -12.82
CA GLN A 171 18.33 10.65 -12.20
C GLN A 171 16.87 11.00 -12.55
N SER A 172 16.32 10.41 -13.60
CA SER A 172 14.91 10.57 -14.01
C SER A 172 13.90 9.75 -13.20
N PHE A 173 14.35 8.89 -12.28
CA PHE A 173 13.46 8.11 -11.40
C PHE A 173 12.98 8.85 -10.16
N ASN A 174 13.11 10.18 -10.16
CA ASN A 174 12.50 11.04 -9.16
C ASN A 174 11.01 10.71 -9.03
N SER A 175 10.52 10.66 -7.80
CA SER A 175 9.12 10.39 -7.51
C SER A 175 8.47 11.67 -6.98
N HIS A 176 7.21 11.92 -7.33
CA HIS A 176 6.47 13.01 -6.69
C HIS A 176 5.79 12.51 -5.42
N LEU A 177 5.98 13.22 -4.32
CA LEU A 177 5.26 12.93 -3.09
C LEU A 177 3.87 13.57 -3.13
N VAL A 178 2.85 12.77 -2.89
CA VAL A 178 1.47 13.23 -2.73
C VAL A 178 1.01 12.91 -1.32
N LEU A 179 0.51 13.91 -0.59
CA LEU A 179 -0.08 13.70 0.72
C LEU A 179 -1.60 13.53 0.60
N ILE A 180 -2.10 12.41 1.08
CA ILE A 180 -3.54 12.12 1.16
C ILE A 180 -3.99 12.25 2.63
N PRO A 181 -4.92 13.15 2.96
CA PRO A 181 -5.49 13.24 4.31
C PRO A 181 -6.09 11.92 4.78
N LYS A 182 -5.77 11.51 6.02
CA LYS A 182 -6.38 10.35 6.69
C LYS A 182 -7.65 10.73 7.47
N CYS A 183 -7.81 12.01 7.80
CA CYS A 183 -8.94 12.57 8.55
C CYS A 183 -9.40 13.90 7.92
N ASP A 184 -10.61 14.35 8.28
CA ASP A 184 -11.25 15.52 7.69
C ASP A 184 -10.50 16.84 7.97
N LYS A 185 -9.83 16.93 9.13
CA LYS A 185 -9.05 18.09 9.57
C LYS A 185 -7.60 17.68 9.87
N PRO A 186 -6.74 17.56 8.85
CA PRO A 186 -5.35 17.18 9.08
C PRO A 186 -4.52 18.42 9.50
N GLU A 187 -3.93 18.36 10.69
CA GLU A 187 -3.11 19.45 11.26
C GLU A 187 -1.62 19.06 11.36
N VAL A 188 -1.32 17.77 11.54
CA VAL A 188 0.04 17.25 11.67
C VAL A 188 0.39 16.26 10.55
N VAL A 189 1.68 16.09 10.26
CA VAL A 189 2.19 15.21 9.18
C VAL A 189 1.69 13.78 9.31
N SER A 190 1.54 13.25 10.53
CA SER A 190 1.03 11.89 10.77
C SER A 190 -0.42 11.70 10.32
N HIS A 191 -1.20 12.78 10.23
CA HIS A 191 -2.57 12.79 9.69
C HIS A 191 -2.60 12.65 8.16
N PHE A 192 -1.46 12.72 7.50
CA PHE A 192 -1.34 12.47 6.07
C PHE A 192 -0.77 11.08 5.80
N ARG A 193 -1.25 10.47 4.71
CA ARG A 193 -0.60 9.34 4.07
C ARG A 193 0.25 9.90 2.94
N HIS A 194 1.55 9.79 3.07
CA HIS A 194 2.46 10.10 1.98
C HIS A 194 2.43 8.95 0.96
N ILE A 195 2.27 9.28 -0.32
CA ILE A 195 2.33 8.34 -1.44
C ILE A 195 3.34 8.88 -2.44
N SER A 196 4.39 8.09 -2.71
CA SER A 196 5.37 8.40 -3.75
C SER A 196 4.88 7.89 -5.10
N LEU A 197 4.62 8.81 -6.03
CA LEU A 197 4.27 8.51 -7.41
C LEU A 197 5.55 8.29 -8.22
N CYS A 198 5.94 7.02 -8.38
CA CYS A 198 7.09 6.65 -9.21
C CYS A 198 6.71 6.57 -10.70
N ASN A 199 7.67 6.84 -11.59
CA ASN A 199 7.53 6.60 -13.03
C ASN A 199 7.28 5.11 -13.34
N VAL A 200 6.60 4.83 -14.45
CA VAL A 200 6.25 3.45 -14.84
C VAL A 200 7.50 2.61 -15.07
N ILE A 201 8.56 3.17 -15.67
CA ILE A 201 9.85 2.49 -15.90
C ILE A 201 10.43 1.94 -14.58
N TYR A 202 10.46 2.75 -13.53
CA TYR A 202 10.90 2.30 -12.20
C TYR A 202 9.98 1.19 -11.65
N LYS A 203 8.66 1.38 -11.77
CA LYS A 203 7.68 0.36 -11.35
C LYS A 203 7.90 -0.98 -12.08
N ILE A 204 8.33 -0.96 -13.35
CA ILE A 204 8.63 -2.18 -14.11
C ILE A 204 9.82 -2.89 -13.48
N ALA A 205 10.93 -2.17 -13.26
CA ALA A 205 12.12 -2.74 -12.64
C ALA A 205 11.83 -3.34 -11.25
N SER A 206 11.15 -2.60 -10.37
CA SER A 206 10.76 -3.12 -9.04
C SER A 206 9.82 -4.34 -9.14
N LYS A 207 8.94 -4.38 -10.14
CA LYS A 207 8.03 -5.50 -10.37
C LYS A 207 8.77 -6.76 -10.82
N ILE A 208 9.80 -6.63 -11.65
CA ILE A 208 10.64 -7.75 -12.09
C ILE A 208 11.33 -8.38 -10.87
N ILE A 209 11.97 -7.56 -10.02
CA ILE A 209 12.62 -8.03 -8.79
C ILE A 209 11.59 -8.74 -7.90
N ALA A 210 10.42 -8.13 -7.67
CA ALA A 210 9.37 -8.74 -6.89
C ALA A 210 8.89 -10.08 -7.47
N ASN A 211 8.80 -10.20 -8.80
CA ASN A 211 8.39 -11.42 -9.48
C ASN A 211 9.42 -12.56 -9.29
N ARG A 212 10.72 -12.25 -9.22
CA ARG A 212 11.76 -13.25 -8.94
C ARG A 212 11.78 -13.71 -7.48
N LEU A 213 11.51 -12.80 -6.55
CA LEU A 213 11.46 -13.13 -5.12
C LEU A 213 10.18 -13.89 -4.75
N LYS A 214 9.07 -13.59 -5.42
CA LYS A 214 7.72 -14.11 -5.07
C LYS A 214 7.64 -15.64 -4.88
N PRO A 215 8.26 -16.51 -5.71
CA PRO A 215 8.23 -17.95 -5.52
C PRO A 215 8.99 -18.43 -4.28
N LEU A 216 9.96 -17.64 -3.80
CA LEU A 216 10.81 -17.98 -2.66
C LEU A 216 10.23 -17.49 -1.34
N ILE A 217 9.42 -16.42 -1.36
CA ILE A 217 8.82 -15.82 -0.16
C ILE A 217 8.18 -16.86 0.79
N PRO A 218 7.32 -17.79 0.33
CA PRO A 218 6.68 -18.76 1.23
C PRO A 218 7.65 -19.68 1.99
N ALA A 219 8.84 -19.91 1.45
CA ALA A 219 9.86 -20.73 2.11
C ALA A 219 10.76 -19.92 3.07
N ILE A 220 10.71 -18.59 3.00
CA ILE A 220 11.58 -17.68 3.78
C ILE A 220 10.81 -17.06 4.95
N ILE A 221 9.53 -16.71 4.74
CA ILE A 221 8.72 -16.07 5.78
C ILE A 221 8.02 -17.11 6.66
N SER A 222 7.75 -16.74 7.90
CA SER A 222 6.92 -17.56 8.79
C SER A 222 5.51 -17.72 8.24
N GLU A 223 4.89 -18.88 8.47
CA GLU A 223 3.46 -19.12 8.20
C GLU A 223 2.53 -18.11 8.88
N THR A 224 2.98 -17.49 9.96
CA THR A 224 2.23 -16.46 10.70
C THR A 224 2.28 -15.07 10.04
N GLN A 225 3.08 -14.88 8.99
CA GLN A 225 3.21 -13.62 8.28
C GLN A 225 2.25 -13.55 7.08
N SER A 226 1.00 -13.13 7.32
CA SER A 226 -0.02 -13.07 6.25
C SER A 226 0.04 -11.85 5.32
N ALA A 227 0.84 -10.84 5.65
CA ALA A 227 0.80 -9.55 4.95
C ALA A 227 1.52 -9.60 3.60
N PHE A 228 0.80 -9.20 2.53
CA PHE A 228 1.31 -9.09 1.15
C PHE A 228 1.76 -10.41 0.50
N VAL A 229 1.28 -11.55 1.02
CA VAL A 229 1.52 -12.88 0.50
C VAL A 229 0.28 -13.36 -0.26
N PRO A 230 0.40 -13.80 -1.53
CA PRO A 230 -0.74 -14.32 -2.28
C PRO A 230 -1.38 -15.52 -1.59
N GLY A 231 -2.72 -15.55 -1.55
CA GLY A 231 -3.47 -16.66 -0.95
C GLY A 231 -3.65 -16.58 0.57
N GLN A 232 -2.94 -15.68 1.25
CA GLN A 232 -3.13 -15.41 2.68
C GLN A 232 -3.99 -14.16 2.85
N LEU A 233 -4.94 -14.23 3.79
CA LEU A 233 -5.88 -13.14 4.04
C LEU A 233 -5.44 -12.33 5.27
N ILE A 234 -5.72 -11.03 5.22
CA ILE A 234 -5.49 -10.15 6.38
C ILE A 234 -6.26 -10.61 7.63
N THR A 235 -7.36 -11.35 7.43
CA THR A 235 -8.20 -11.93 8.48
C THR A 235 -7.50 -13.02 9.27
N ASP A 236 -6.55 -13.73 8.66
CA ASP A 236 -5.84 -14.85 9.30
C ASP A 236 -4.95 -14.33 10.44
N ASN A 237 -4.26 -13.20 10.21
CA ASN A 237 -3.51 -12.50 11.26
C ASN A 237 -4.40 -12.01 12.41
N VAL A 238 -5.61 -11.54 12.10
CA VAL A 238 -6.56 -11.12 13.15
C VAL A 238 -6.97 -12.32 14.01
N LEU A 239 -7.24 -13.46 13.37
CA LEU A 239 -7.61 -14.68 14.07
C LEU A 239 -6.48 -15.17 14.98
N ILE A 240 -5.24 -15.22 14.48
CA ILE A 240 -4.06 -15.62 15.26
C ILE A 240 -3.88 -14.68 16.46
N ALA A 241 -3.92 -13.37 16.24
CA ALA A 241 -3.81 -12.38 17.32
C ALA A 241 -4.90 -12.56 18.37
N TYR A 242 -6.12 -12.89 17.94
CA TYR A 242 -7.25 -13.13 18.85
C TYR A 242 -7.10 -14.43 19.64
N VAL A 243 -6.66 -15.53 19.02
CA VAL A 243 -6.40 -16.81 19.70
C VAL A 243 -5.30 -16.65 20.74
N ILE A 244 -4.20 -15.96 20.40
CA ILE A 244 -3.12 -15.67 21.33
C ILE A 244 -3.63 -14.83 22.50
N ASN A 245 -4.36 -13.74 22.22
CA ASN A 245 -4.90 -12.89 23.28
C ASN A 245 -5.89 -13.65 24.18
N HIS A 246 -6.77 -14.48 23.60
CA HIS A 246 -7.70 -15.31 24.36
C HIS A 246 -6.97 -16.31 25.25
N PHE A 247 -5.97 -17.02 24.71
CA PHE A 247 -5.13 -17.95 25.45
C PHE A 247 -4.43 -17.24 26.61
N LEU A 248 -3.79 -16.10 26.39
CA LEU A 248 -3.10 -15.33 27.43
C LEU A 248 -4.05 -14.88 28.55
N VAL A 249 -5.26 -14.42 28.21
CA VAL A 249 -6.26 -14.01 29.21
C VAL A 249 -6.80 -15.19 30.01
N VAL A 250 -7.08 -16.33 29.36
CA VAL A 250 -7.56 -17.54 30.05
C VAL A 250 -6.47 -18.14 30.92
N PHE A 251 -5.24 -18.24 30.40
CA PHE A 251 -4.09 -18.76 31.11
C PHE A 251 -3.75 -17.88 32.33
N SER A 252 -3.79 -16.55 32.19
CA SER A 252 -3.62 -15.63 33.33
C SER A 252 -4.67 -15.84 34.41
N ARG A 253 -5.92 -16.13 34.04
CA ARG A 253 -7.00 -16.44 35.01
C ARG A 253 -6.83 -17.80 35.66
N MET A 254 -6.35 -18.80 34.92
CA MET A 254 -6.04 -20.12 35.46
C MET A 254 -4.93 -20.03 36.50
N ILE A 255 -3.84 -19.32 36.21
CA ILE A 255 -2.76 -19.07 37.18
C ILE A 255 -3.29 -18.36 38.43
N GLN A 256 -4.09 -17.29 38.27
CA GLN A 256 -4.68 -16.59 39.42
C GLN A 256 -5.58 -17.50 40.27
N HIS A 257 -6.30 -18.42 39.64
CA HIS A 257 -7.15 -19.39 40.33
C HIS A 257 -6.31 -20.47 41.05
N GLU A 258 -5.23 -20.95 40.44
CA GLU A 258 -4.29 -21.89 41.04
C GLU A 258 -3.55 -21.23 42.23
N GLU A 259 -3.07 -20.00 42.07
CA GLU A 259 -2.48 -19.19 43.15
C GLU A 259 -3.45 -19.00 44.32
N ALA A 260 -4.72 -18.69 44.04
CA ALA A 260 -5.76 -18.58 45.07
C ALA A 260 -6.00 -19.92 45.77
N ARG A 261 -5.98 -21.05 45.04
CA ARG A 261 -6.12 -22.39 45.63
C ARG A 261 -4.91 -22.79 46.47
N CYS A 262 -3.69 -22.54 46.01
CA CYS A 262 -2.47 -22.83 46.75
C CYS A 262 -2.31 -21.93 47.99
N ALA A 263 -2.72 -20.67 47.91
CA ALA A 263 -2.79 -19.76 49.06
C ALA A 263 -3.79 -20.26 50.13
N LEU A 264 -4.93 -20.83 49.72
CA LEU A 264 -5.88 -21.47 50.63
C LEU A 264 -5.35 -22.77 51.26
N GLN A 265 -4.37 -23.42 50.63
CA GLN A 265 -3.71 -24.65 51.13
C GLN A 265 -2.38 -24.38 51.85
N GLY A 266 -1.97 -23.11 52.05
CA GLY A 266 -0.73 -22.75 52.74
C GLY A 266 0.55 -23.09 51.98
N VAL A 267 0.46 -23.40 50.67
CA VAL A 267 1.63 -23.71 49.83
C VAL A 267 2.10 -22.43 49.14
N ALA A 268 3.33 -21.98 49.43
CA ALA A 268 3.95 -20.85 48.76
C ALA A 268 4.35 -21.22 47.32
N VAL A 269 3.57 -20.78 46.33
CA VAL A 269 3.96 -20.90 44.92
C VAL A 269 5.02 -19.84 44.63
N SER A 270 6.21 -20.28 44.25
CA SER A 270 7.29 -19.40 43.79
C SER A 270 6.80 -18.59 42.58
N ARG A 271 7.15 -17.30 42.57
CA ARG A 271 6.64 -16.23 41.70
C ARG A 271 7.17 -16.35 40.25
N THR A 272 7.13 -17.53 39.64
CA THR A 272 7.67 -17.82 38.30
C THR A 272 6.57 -18.37 37.38
N GLY A 273 5.58 -17.53 37.06
CA GLY A 273 4.57 -17.81 36.03
C GLY A 273 4.89 -17.04 34.74
N PRO A 274 4.95 -17.68 33.56
CA PRO A 274 5.20 -16.99 32.30
C PRO A 274 3.89 -16.37 31.81
N GLY A 275 3.75 -15.05 31.89
CA GLY A 275 2.54 -14.40 31.37
C GLY A 275 2.35 -12.94 31.75
N LYS A 276 2.98 -12.46 32.83
CA LYS A 276 3.09 -11.03 33.14
C LYS A 276 4.51 -10.47 33.04
N ASN A 277 5.51 -11.35 33.07
CA ASN A 277 6.92 -11.01 32.93
C ASN A 277 7.49 -11.63 31.65
N ILE A 278 7.18 -11.07 30.48
CA ILE A 278 8.35 -10.74 29.67
C ILE A 278 8.94 -9.58 30.47
N GLU A 279 10.06 -9.83 31.13
CA GLU A 279 10.74 -8.83 31.95
C GLU A 279 10.79 -7.53 31.12
N GLN A 280 10.41 -6.40 31.71
CA GLN A 280 10.33 -5.12 30.98
C GLN A 280 11.63 -4.86 30.21
N THR A 281 12.75 -5.29 30.80
CA THR A 281 14.09 -5.48 30.22
C THR A 281 14.07 -6.18 28.86
N SER A 282 13.55 -7.40 28.72
CA SER A 282 13.52 -8.09 27.42
C SER A 282 12.62 -7.42 26.37
N ARG A 283 11.55 -6.71 26.79
CA ARG A 283 10.70 -5.94 25.86
C ARG A 283 11.42 -4.70 25.35
N ASP A 284 12.11 -4.02 26.24
CA ASP A 284 12.88 -2.81 25.95
C ASP A 284 14.13 -3.17 25.14
N GLU A 285 14.78 -4.30 25.44
CA GLU A 285 15.87 -4.88 24.65
C GLU A 285 15.41 -5.23 23.24
N LEU A 286 14.29 -5.95 23.08
CA LEU A 286 13.73 -6.24 21.74
C LEU A 286 13.31 -4.96 21.01
N GLY A 287 12.71 -4.00 21.73
CA GLY A 287 12.38 -2.68 21.19
C GLY A 287 13.62 -1.93 20.70
N HIS A 288 14.72 -2.00 21.46
CA HIS A 288 16.01 -1.40 21.12
C HIS A 288 16.67 -2.10 19.93
N ILE A 289 16.76 -3.44 19.94
CA ILE A 289 17.33 -4.25 18.86
C ILE A 289 16.57 -4.01 17.54
N LEU A 290 15.23 -4.02 17.59
CA LEU A 290 14.40 -3.84 16.40
C LEU A 290 14.20 -2.36 16.02
N GLY A 291 14.63 -1.42 16.88
CA GLY A 291 14.40 0.01 16.69
C GLY A 291 12.92 0.39 16.65
N VAL A 292 12.07 -0.32 17.39
CA VAL A 292 10.61 -0.10 17.43
C VAL A 292 10.17 0.41 18.80
N THR A 293 9.29 1.42 18.79
CA THR A 293 8.65 1.90 20.03
C THR A 293 7.67 0.87 20.56
N VAL A 294 7.87 0.44 21.80
CA VAL A 294 6.94 -0.42 22.53
C VAL A 294 5.71 0.40 22.93
N VAL A 295 4.51 -0.16 22.72
CA VAL A 295 3.24 0.47 23.06
C VAL A 295 2.48 -0.45 24.00
N ASP A 296 2.04 0.08 25.14
CA ASP A 296 1.49 -0.73 26.24
C ASP A 296 0.11 -1.32 25.95
N LYS A 297 -0.73 -0.64 25.15
CA LYS A 297 -2.10 -1.09 24.86
C LYS A 297 -2.51 -0.79 23.43
N TYR A 298 -2.95 -1.83 22.73
CA TYR A 298 -3.59 -1.72 21.42
C TYR A 298 -5.11 -1.93 21.54
N GLU A 299 -5.90 -0.87 21.40
CA GLU A 299 -7.37 -0.96 21.40
C GLU A 299 -7.92 -1.67 20.15
N LYS A 300 -7.22 -1.50 19.01
CA LYS A 300 -7.62 -2.05 17.71
C LYS A 300 -6.45 -2.68 16.99
N TYR A 301 -6.69 -3.84 16.38
CA TYR A 301 -5.76 -4.50 15.49
C TYR A 301 -6.42 -4.68 14.11
N LEU A 302 -5.76 -4.18 13.05
CA LEU A 302 -6.23 -4.23 11.66
C LEU A 302 -7.68 -3.74 11.47
N GLY A 303 -8.09 -2.75 12.27
CA GLY A 303 -9.41 -2.14 12.19
C GLY A 303 -10.50 -2.85 13.00
N LEU A 304 -10.16 -3.89 13.76
CA LEU A 304 -11.06 -4.63 14.66
C LEU A 304 -10.64 -4.45 16.13
N PRO A 305 -11.58 -4.50 17.08
CA PRO A 305 -11.24 -4.48 18.51
C PRO A 305 -10.36 -5.68 18.90
N THR A 306 -9.28 -5.43 19.66
CA THR A 306 -8.33 -6.48 20.08
C THR A 306 -8.90 -7.39 21.17
N VAL A 307 -9.82 -6.86 21.99
CA VAL A 307 -10.49 -7.60 23.08
C VAL A 307 -11.98 -7.61 22.78
N ILE A 308 -12.51 -8.80 22.50
CA ILE A 308 -13.96 -9.02 22.48
C ILE A 308 -14.27 -9.74 23.78
N GLY A 309 -14.89 -9.03 24.72
CA GLY A 309 -15.36 -9.62 25.96
C GLY A 309 -16.42 -10.71 25.71
N ARG A 310 -17.03 -11.23 26.78
CA ARG A 310 -18.09 -12.27 26.67
C ARG A 310 -19.26 -11.85 25.77
N THR A 311 -19.48 -10.54 25.59
CA THR A 311 -20.57 -9.97 24.79
C THR A 311 -20.10 -9.48 23.42
N LYS A 312 -20.67 -10.06 22.35
CA LYS A 312 -20.49 -9.63 20.95
C LYS A 312 -21.02 -8.21 20.64
N ARG A 313 -21.52 -7.48 21.64
CA ARG A 313 -22.05 -6.10 21.53
C ARG A 313 -20.98 -5.11 21.09
N ALA A 314 -19.76 -5.21 21.61
CA ALA A 314 -18.67 -4.31 21.23
C ALA A 314 -18.34 -4.36 19.72
N VAL A 315 -18.40 -5.55 19.12
CA VAL A 315 -18.21 -5.75 17.68
C VAL A 315 -19.37 -5.13 16.89
N PHE A 316 -20.60 -5.31 17.38
CA PHE A 316 -21.79 -4.69 16.77
C PHE A 316 -21.75 -3.16 16.84
N ASP A 317 -21.42 -2.59 17.99
CA ASP A 317 -21.32 -1.14 18.18
C ASP A 317 -20.22 -0.54 17.30
N HIS A 318 -19.12 -1.28 17.10
CA HIS A 318 -18.07 -0.92 16.15
C HIS A 318 -18.61 -0.83 14.71
N ILE A 319 -19.35 -1.86 14.24
CA ILE A 319 -19.97 -1.86 12.90
C ILE A 319 -20.94 -0.68 12.78
N LYS A 320 -21.86 -0.54 13.75
CA LYS A 320 -22.89 0.50 13.75
C LYS A 320 -22.27 1.89 13.64
N SER A 321 -21.27 2.19 14.48
CA SER A 321 -20.57 3.48 14.46
C SER A 321 -19.90 3.76 13.09
N ARG A 322 -19.25 2.76 12.49
CA ARG A 322 -18.59 2.89 11.18
C ARG A 322 -19.58 3.17 10.05
N VAL A 323 -20.69 2.43 10.03
CA VAL A 323 -21.77 2.61 9.04
C VAL A 323 -22.39 3.99 9.20
N TRP A 324 -22.74 4.37 10.44
CA TRP A 324 -23.35 5.67 10.74
C TRP A 324 -22.46 6.83 10.30
N ASN A 325 -21.18 6.82 10.65
CA ASN A 325 -20.23 7.88 10.28
C ASN A 325 -20.09 8.02 8.75
N LYS A 326 -20.14 6.92 7.99
CA LYS A 326 -20.10 6.96 6.53
C LYS A 326 -21.39 7.53 5.94
N MET A 327 -22.54 7.14 6.47
CA MET A 327 -23.84 7.64 6.01
C MET A 327 -24.00 9.15 6.28
N GLN A 328 -23.58 9.62 7.46
CA GLN A 328 -23.60 11.05 7.81
C GLN A 328 -22.71 11.89 6.88
N HIS A 329 -21.58 11.35 6.43
CA HIS A 329 -20.72 12.04 5.48
C HIS A 329 -21.27 12.04 4.04
N TRP A 330 -22.21 11.15 3.70
CA TRP A 330 -22.83 11.11 2.38
C TRP A 330 -24.16 11.85 2.31
N SER A 331 -24.87 11.99 3.43
CA SER A 331 -26.10 12.79 3.49
C SER A 331 -25.84 14.25 3.13
N THR A 332 -24.64 14.76 3.39
CA THR A 332 -24.19 16.11 3.01
C THR A 332 -23.81 16.25 1.54
N LYS A 333 -23.74 15.15 0.77
CA LYS A 333 -23.36 15.15 -0.65
C LYS A 333 -24.61 15.08 -1.54
N LEU A 334 -24.64 15.90 -2.59
CA LEU A 334 -25.66 15.84 -3.64
C LEU A 334 -25.42 14.57 -4.48
N LEU A 335 -26.04 13.47 -4.08
CA LEU A 335 -25.96 12.17 -4.74
C LEU A 335 -27.32 11.76 -5.28
N SER A 336 -27.35 11.30 -6.53
CA SER A 336 -28.54 10.68 -7.11
C SER A 336 -28.93 9.41 -6.35
N GLN A 337 -30.18 8.99 -6.47
CA GLN A 337 -30.66 7.75 -5.85
C GLN A 337 -29.81 6.54 -6.27
N ALA A 338 -29.50 6.43 -7.57
CA ALA A 338 -28.62 5.39 -8.10
C ALA A 338 -27.21 5.46 -7.48
N GLY A 339 -26.61 6.66 -7.37
CA GLY A 339 -25.30 6.84 -6.75
C GLY A 339 -25.29 6.43 -5.27
N ARG A 340 -26.35 6.75 -4.52
CA ARG A 340 -26.51 6.31 -3.12
C ARG A 340 -26.61 4.79 -3.03
N THR A 341 -27.40 4.14 -3.88
CA THR A 341 -27.51 2.67 -3.90
C THR A 341 -26.17 2.00 -4.22
N VAL A 342 -25.39 2.54 -5.15
CA VAL A 342 -24.05 2.03 -5.47
C VAL A 342 -23.12 2.14 -4.26
N LEU A 343 -23.09 3.29 -3.57
CA LEU A 343 -22.25 3.46 -2.36
C LEU A 343 -22.68 2.54 -1.21
N LEU A 344 -23.99 2.35 -1.01
CA LEU A 344 -24.49 1.40 -0.01
C LEU A 344 -24.01 -0.03 -0.31
N LYS A 345 -24.17 -0.50 -1.55
CA LYS A 345 -23.75 -1.86 -1.96
C LYS A 345 -22.22 -2.03 -1.96
N ALA A 346 -21.47 -1.04 -2.44
CA ALA A 346 -20.02 -1.17 -2.57
C ALA A 346 -19.26 -0.94 -1.25
N VAL A 347 -19.75 -0.05 -0.39
CA VAL A 347 -19.00 0.39 0.80
C VAL A 347 -19.67 -0.05 2.09
N ILE A 348 -20.97 0.19 2.27
CA ILE A 348 -21.64 -0.17 3.54
C ILE A 348 -21.72 -1.69 3.70
N GLN A 349 -22.02 -2.44 2.64
CA GLN A 349 -22.07 -3.91 2.69
C GLN A 349 -20.70 -4.53 3.02
N ALA A 350 -19.59 -3.91 2.61
CA ALA A 350 -18.25 -4.41 2.84
C ALA A 350 -17.83 -4.36 4.33
N ILE A 351 -18.35 -3.39 5.10
CA ILE A 351 -18.01 -3.22 6.52
C ILE A 351 -18.41 -4.44 7.36
N PRO A 352 -19.69 -4.87 7.41
CA PRO A 352 -20.08 -6.05 8.15
C PRO A 352 -19.54 -7.33 7.51
N ALA A 353 -19.39 -7.40 6.17
CA ALA A 353 -18.82 -8.58 5.51
C ALA A 353 -17.40 -8.89 6.01
N TYR A 354 -16.54 -7.87 6.16
CA TYR A 354 -15.20 -8.01 6.72
C TYR A 354 -15.19 -8.47 8.19
N VAL A 355 -16.16 -8.03 8.99
CA VAL A 355 -16.25 -8.46 10.39
C VAL A 355 -16.79 -9.89 10.47
N MET A 356 -17.77 -10.23 9.63
CA MET A 356 -18.42 -11.54 9.59
C MET A 356 -17.51 -12.65 9.04
N SER A 357 -16.47 -12.31 8.28
CA SER A 357 -15.47 -13.29 7.87
C SER A 357 -14.63 -13.81 9.04
N ILE A 358 -14.66 -13.14 10.20
CA ILE A 358 -13.92 -13.54 11.41
C ILE A 358 -14.88 -13.92 12.54
N PHE A 359 -15.97 -13.17 12.74
CA PHE A 359 -16.88 -13.36 13.87
C PHE A 359 -18.31 -13.67 13.42
N ARG A 360 -18.89 -14.73 13.98
CA ARG A 360 -20.33 -15.00 13.84
C ARG A 360 -21.15 -13.99 14.64
N ILE A 361 -21.83 -13.07 13.96
CA ILE A 361 -22.74 -12.09 14.56
C ILE A 361 -24.08 -12.78 14.89
N LEU A 362 -24.70 -12.43 16.02
CA LEU A 362 -26.02 -12.96 16.41
C LEU A 362 -27.13 -12.38 15.51
N ASP A 363 -28.09 -13.20 15.10
CA ASP A 363 -29.20 -12.79 14.23
C ASP A 363 -30.04 -11.65 14.82
N THR A 364 -30.17 -11.62 16.15
CA THR A 364 -30.85 -10.54 16.89
C THR A 364 -30.15 -9.18 16.75
N LEU A 365 -28.83 -9.18 16.53
CA LEU A 365 -28.05 -7.97 16.29
C LEU A 365 -28.12 -7.57 14.81
N LEU A 366 -28.12 -8.53 13.88
CA LEU A 366 -28.30 -8.26 12.46
C LEU A 366 -29.65 -7.58 12.16
N GLY A 367 -30.71 -7.97 12.87
CA GLY A 367 -32.02 -7.29 12.77
C GLY A 367 -31.94 -5.78 13.07
N LYS A 368 -31.07 -5.38 14.02
CA LYS A 368 -30.86 -3.96 14.40
C LYS A 368 -30.01 -3.15 13.42
N LEU A 369 -29.37 -3.79 12.44
CA LEU A 369 -28.64 -3.11 11.35
C LEU A 369 -29.50 -2.95 10.09
N ARG A 370 -30.59 -3.72 9.96
CA ARG A 370 -31.55 -3.61 8.86
C ARG A 370 -32.63 -2.56 9.12
N ALA A 371 -32.97 -2.34 10.40
CA ALA A 371 -33.76 -1.21 10.87
C ALA A 371 -32.90 0.05 10.91
#